data_AF-A0AAD6VTI0-F1
#
_entry.id   AF-A0AAD6VTI0-F1
#
_cell.length_a   1.000
_cell.length_b   1.000
_cell.length_c   1.000
_cell.angle_alpha   90.00
_cell.angle_beta   90.00
_cell.angle_gamma   90.00
#
_symmetry.space_group_name_H-M   'P 1'
#
loop_
_entity.id
_entity.type
_entity.pdbx_description
1 polymer ?
#
loop_
_entity_poly.entity_id
_entity_poly.type
_entity_poly.pdbx_seq_one_letter_code
_entity_poly.pdbx_strand_id
1 'polypeptide(L)'
;MDDHIIDNDDLQRQNPSWKPSEWIGCGKAFKEIPRCVAIEFERIQLLPPEAQSILPSEAQSPAAFYTQTNLPTWSHVLDTRDLWADLDFSSVEPSHMPATLVELPLLPNISIWQLRNSLGQAWLDGNKSIRFHNSRIDTVYYLPLWWIIFAERVRLIAISWIRWQDAIIWASTESGDEEPDKAQWRERTLTLLSSIVGWTGKVGDKLGDLTYAAHMADLLRNIWAVARRGNAKPQGN
;
A
#
# COMPACT_ATOMS: atom_id res chain seq x y z
N MET A 1 17.82 8.57 -21.64
CA MET A 1 18.47 8.61 -20.31
C MET A 1 18.89 7.18 -20.05
N ASP A 2 20.16 6.94 -19.79
CA ASP A 2 20.58 5.62 -19.31
C ASP A 2 19.89 5.39 -17.97
N ASP A 3 18.97 4.43 -17.91
CA ASP A 3 18.33 3.94 -16.68
C ASP A 3 19.41 3.19 -15.88
N HIS A 4 20.34 3.95 -15.31
CA HIS A 4 21.22 3.42 -14.28
C HIS A 4 20.37 3.17 -13.04
N ILE A 5 19.92 1.92 -12.92
CA ILE A 5 19.27 1.37 -11.73
C ILE A 5 20.19 1.69 -10.53
N ILE A 6 19.66 2.46 -9.57
CA ILE A 6 20.31 2.70 -8.28
C ILE A 6 20.23 1.38 -7.52
N ASP A 7 21.37 0.79 -7.19
CA ASP A 7 21.41 -0.49 -6.48
C ASP A 7 21.49 -0.28 -4.95
N ASN A 8 21.45 -1.39 -4.21
CA ASN A 8 21.49 -1.32 -2.75
C ASN A 8 22.86 -0.86 -2.22
N ASP A 9 23.94 -1.08 -2.98
CA ASP A 9 25.29 -0.67 -2.60
C ASP A 9 25.43 0.85 -2.68
N ASP A 10 24.81 1.49 -3.68
CA ASP A 10 24.72 2.95 -3.79
C ASP A 10 24.04 3.56 -2.57
N LEU A 11 22.96 2.95 -2.08
CA LEU A 11 22.19 3.46 -0.94
C LEU A 11 22.95 3.38 0.38
N GLN A 12 23.83 2.38 0.53
CA GLN A 12 24.62 2.16 1.74
C GLN A 12 25.89 3.02 1.82
N ARG A 13 26.43 3.47 0.69
CA ARG A 13 27.68 4.26 0.65
C ARG A 13 27.40 5.75 0.88
N GLN A 14 28.19 6.40 1.74
CA GLN A 14 28.17 7.85 1.83
C GLN A 14 28.56 8.45 0.48
N ASN A 15 27.81 9.45 0.02
CA ASN A 15 28.08 10.12 -1.23
C ASN A 15 28.85 11.44 -0.98
N PRO A 16 30.19 11.46 -1.14
CA PRO A 16 30.99 12.66 -0.86
C PRO A 16 30.69 13.82 -1.83
N SER A 17 30.05 13.55 -2.97
CA SER A 17 29.63 14.58 -3.93
C SER A 17 28.31 15.26 -3.55
N TRP A 18 27.57 14.72 -2.58
CA TRP A 18 26.33 15.31 -2.11
C TRP A 18 26.59 16.45 -1.14
N LYS A 19 26.02 17.61 -1.44
CA LYS A 19 26.05 18.80 -0.59
C LYS A 19 24.65 19.38 -0.47
N PRO A 20 23.94 19.14 0.65
CA PRO A 20 22.56 19.61 0.82
C PRO A 20 22.39 21.11 0.57
N SER A 21 23.36 21.93 0.99
CA SER A 21 23.32 23.39 0.84
C SER A 21 23.35 23.90 -0.61
N GLU A 22 23.71 23.05 -1.57
CA GLU A 22 23.70 23.41 -2.99
C GLU A 22 22.37 23.04 -3.67
N TRP A 23 21.50 22.25 -3.00
CA TRP A 23 20.31 21.66 -3.60
C TRP A 23 19.02 21.97 -2.84
N ILE A 24 19.04 21.83 -1.53
CA ILE A 24 17.88 21.96 -0.65
C ILE A 24 17.64 23.44 -0.32
N GLY A 25 16.41 23.93 -0.57
CA GLY A 25 16.01 25.31 -0.39
C GLY A 25 16.56 26.28 -1.44
N CYS A 26 17.17 25.77 -2.52
CA CYS A 26 17.84 26.60 -3.52
C CYS A 26 16.98 26.96 -4.74
N GLY A 27 15.67 26.66 -4.71
CA GLY A 27 14.75 26.91 -5.83
C GLY A 27 15.06 26.09 -7.09
N LYS A 28 15.72 24.93 -6.94
CA LYS A 28 15.99 24.01 -8.05
C LYS A 28 14.75 23.18 -8.36
N ALA A 29 14.56 22.87 -9.64
CA ALA A 29 13.51 21.98 -10.08
C ALA A 29 13.93 20.50 -9.89
N PHE A 30 13.01 19.66 -9.43
CA PHE A 30 13.17 18.21 -9.39
C PHE A 30 12.91 17.61 -10.79
N LYS A 31 13.69 18.03 -11.77
CA LYS A 31 13.66 17.51 -13.13
C LYS A 31 15.09 17.30 -13.58
N GLU A 32 15.40 16.11 -14.10
CA GLU A 32 16.72 15.79 -14.64
C GLU A 32 17.85 16.02 -13.60
N ILE A 33 17.59 15.63 -12.34
CA ILE A 33 18.56 15.78 -11.26
C ILE A 33 19.80 14.90 -11.49
N PRO A 34 21.00 15.33 -11.07
CA PRO A 34 22.19 14.50 -11.13
C PRO A 34 22.04 13.22 -10.29
N ARG A 35 22.75 12.16 -10.68
CA ARG A 35 22.74 10.85 -9.99
C ARG A 35 22.99 10.96 -8.49
N CYS A 36 23.89 11.85 -8.07
CA CYS A 36 24.19 12.03 -6.65
C CYS A 36 22.98 12.51 -5.84
N VAL A 37 22.14 13.38 -6.43
CA VAL A 37 20.89 13.87 -5.82
C VAL A 37 19.83 12.79 -5.84
N ALA A 38 19.75 12.01 -6.93
CA ALA A 38 18.81 10.90 -7.04
C ALA A 38 19.05 9.82 -5.97
N ILE A 39 20.31 9.48 -5.69
CA ILE A 39 20.66 8.51 -4.62
C ILE A 39 20.18 8.98 -3.25
N GLU A 40 20.37 10.25 -2.93
CA GLU A 40 19.94 10.80 -1.63
C GLU A 40 18.41 10.90 -1.56
N PHE A 41 17.76 11.20 -2.69
CA PHE A 41 16.31 11.16 -2.79
C PHE A 41 15.74 9.75 -2.55
N GLU A 42 16.38 8.71 -3.07
CA GLU A 42 16.01 7.33 -2.77
C GLU A 42 16.25 7.02 -1.28
N ARG A 43 17.36 7.49 -0.71
CA ARG A 43 17.69 7.26 0.70
C ARG A 43 16.65 7.84 1.67
N ILE A 44 16.12 9.04 1.41
CA ILE A 44 15.08 9.64 2.28
C ILE A 44 13.74 8.89 2.25
N GLN A 45 13.51 8.07 1.22
CA GLN A 45 12.31 7.25 1.08
C GLN A 45 12.46 5.87 1.72
N LEU A 46 13.68 5.47 2.10
CA LEU A 46 13.91 4.19 2.75
C LEU A 46 13.19 4.13 4.09
N LEU A 47 12.43 3.07 4.29
CA LEU A 47 11.80 2.78 5.57
C LEU A 47 12.88 2.44 6.59
N PRO A 48 12.92 3.10 7.75
CA PRO A 48 13.85 2.73 8.81
C PRO A 48 13.47 1.36 9.40
N PRO A 49 14.40 0.63 10.03
CA PRO A 49 14.15 -0.71 10.58
C PRO A 49 12.94 -0.78 11.53
N GLU A 50 12.72 0.27 12.31
CA GLU A 50 11.59 0.40 13.24
C GLU A 50 10.25 0.45 12.51
N ALA A 51 10.19 1.08 11.32
CA ALA A 51 8.99 1.09 10.50
C ALA A 51 8.81 -0.21 9.71
N GLN A 52 9.91 -0.84 9.30
CA GLN A 52 9.88 -2.14 8.61
C GLN A 52 9.36 -3.25 9.52
N SER A 53 9.67 -3.22 10.81
CA SER A 53 9.21 -4.23 11.77
C SER A 53 7.70 -4.21 12.04
N ILE A 54 7.04 -3.10 11.72
CA ILE A 54 5.57 -2.97 11.79
C ILE A 54 4.89 -3.66 10.59
N LEU A 55 5.59 -3.78 9.48
CA LEU A 55 5.10 -4.43 8.27
C LEU A 55 5.27 -5.96 8.36
N PRO A 56 4.44 -6.75 7.67
CA PRO A 56 4.63 -8.19 7.60
C PRO A 56 6.01 -8.53 7.05
N SER A 57 6.69 -9.47 7.71
CA SER A 57 7.95 -10.01 7.19
C SER A 57 7.70 -10.89 5.96
N GLU A 58 8.66 -10.96 5.05
CA GLU A 58 8.55 -11.77 3.82
C GLU A 58 8.28 -13.26 4.12
N ALA A 59 8.80 -13.76 5.24
CA ALA A 59 8.65 -15.15 5.67
C ALA A 59 7.33 -15.44 6.42
N GLN A 60 6.54 -14.42 6.75
CA GLN A 60 5.28 -14.61 7.48
C GLN A 60 4.16 -14.96 6.52
N SER A 61 3.38 -16.01 6.80
CA SER A 61 2.20 -16.28 5.98
C SER A 61 1.14 -15.17 6.15
N PRO A 62 0.42 -14.78 5.08
CA PRO A 62 -0.67 -13.82 5.20
C PRO A 62 -1.74 -14.27 6.19
N ALA A 63 -2.08 -15.56 6.22
CA ALA A 63 -3.05 -16.11 7.17
C ALA A 63 -2.61 -15.90 8.64
N ALA A 64 -1.34 -16.18 8.97
CA ALA A 64 -0.83 -15.94 10.31
C ALA A 64 -0.78 -14.44 10.65
N PHE A 65 -0.33 -13.61 9.70
CA PHE A 65 -0.28 -12.16 9.90
C PHE A 65 -1.67 -11.59 10.19
N TYR A 66 -2.66 -11.92 9.35
CA TYR A 66 -3.98 -11.33 9.47
C TYR A 66 -4.80 -11.82 10.66
N THR A 67 -4.55 -13.03 11.16
CA THR A 67 -5.20 -13.54 12.38
C THR A 67 -4.64 -12.92 13.65
N GLN A 68 -3.43 -12.36 13.60
CA GLN A 68 -2.71 -11.82 14.75
C GLN A 68 -2.68 -10.30 14.80
N THR A 69 -2.97 -9.63 13.67
CA THR A 69 -2.72 -8.20 13.50
C THR A 69 -4.02 -7.42 13.31
N ASN A 70 -4.19 -6.38 14.11
CA ASN A 70 -5.24 -5.40 13.86
C ASN A 70 -4.86 -4.54 12.67
N LEU A 71 -5.74 -4.47 11.68
CA LEU A 71 -5.56 -3.65 10.49
C LEU A 71 -6.52 -2.45 10.50
N PRO A 72 -6.12 -1.32 9.92
CA PRO A 72 -6.98 -0.16 9.85
C PRO A 72 -8.24 -0.53 9.06
N THR A 73 -9.39 -0.28 9.65
CA THR A 73 -10.67 -0.62 9.03
C THR A 73 -10.93 0.34 7.88
N TRP A 74 -11.17 -0.20 6.70
CA TRP A 74 -11.61 0.60 5.57
C TRP A 74 -13.07 0.98 5.77
N SER A 75 -13.35 2.23 6.16
CA SER A 75 -14.72 2.71 5.94
C SER A 75 -14.81 3.14 4.47
N HIS A 76 -15.77 2.58 3.73
CA HIS A 76 -16.06 2.98 2.34
C HIS A 76 -16.35 4.49 2.19
N VAL A 77 -16.54 5.19 3.32
CA VAL A 77 -16.72 6.64 3.44
C VAL A 77 -15.41 7.42 3.28
N LEU A 78 -14.23 6.78 3.30
CA LEU A 78 -12.92 7.46 3.22
C LEU A 78 -12.49 7.82 1.79
N ASP A 79 -13.33 7.63 0.78
CA ASP A 79 -13.11 8.21 -0.57
C ASP A 79 -13.58 9.68 -0.64
N THR A 80 -13.95 10.27 0.49
CA THR A 80 -14.31 11.69 0.55
C THR A 80 -13.07 12.56 0.38
N ARG A 81 -13.19 13.54 -0.52
CA ARG A 81 -12.14 14.51 -0.87
C ARG A 81 -11.62 15.34 0.33
N ASP A 82 -12.30 15.31 1.47
CA ASP A 82 -12.03 16.18 2.61
C ASP A 82 -10.72 15.89 3.33
N LEU A 83 -10.18 14.66 3.25
CA LEU A 83 -8.91 14.29 3.90
C LEU A 83 -7.67 15.00 3.32
N TRP A 84 -7.84 15.68 2.18
CA TRP A 84 -6.76 16.38 1.49
C TRP A 84 -6.41 17.73 2.06
N ALA A 85 -7.38 18.45 2.61
CA ALA A 85 -7.14 19.77 3.19
C ALA A 85 -6.10 19.70 4.34
N ASP A 86 -5.88 18.50 4.85
CA ASP A 86 -5.12 18.23 6.06
C ASP A 86 -3.76 17.58 5.80
N LEU A 87 -3.36 17.38 4.53
CA LEU A 87 -2.07 16.80 4.13
C LEU A 87 -1.24 17.80 3.33
N ASP A 88 -0.09 18.20 3.86
CA ASP A 88 0.84 19.08 3.16
C ASP A 88 2.29 18.80 3.55
N PHE A 89 3.24 19.24 2.74
CA PHE A 89 4.65 19.22 3.11
C PHE A 89 4.98 20.36 4.09
N SER A 90 5.93 20.13 4.97
CA SER A 90 6.34 21.10 5.97
C SER A 90 7.84 21.15 6.16
N SER A 91 8.38 22.33 6.40
CA SER A 91 9.77 22.56 6.78
C SER A 91 10.08 22.18 8.24
N VAL A 92 9.06 21.83 9.03
CA VAL A 92 9.18 21.35 10.40
C VAL A 92 9.76 19.94 10.43
N GLU A 93 10.64 19.63 11.38
CA GLU A 93 11.19 18.28 11.57
C GLU A 93 10.08 17.27 11.92
N PRO A 94 10.21 16.00 11.50
CA PRO A 94 9.25 14.98 11.88
C PRO A 94 9.24 14.79 13.40
N SER A 95 8.04 14.86 13.99
CA SER A 95 7.82 14.69 15.43
C SER A 95 7.11 13.39 15.76
N HIS A 96 6.64 12.65 14.75
CA HIS A 96 5.84 11.45 14.93
C HIS A 96 6.30 10.33 14.02
N MET A 97 6.53 9.16 14.61
CA MET A 97 6.84 7.91 13.94
C MET A 97 5.72 6.93 14.26
N PRO A 98 5.02 6.36 13.26
CA PRO A 98 3.99 5.36 13.54
C PRO A 98 4.63 4.15 14.23
N ALA A 99 4.02 3.69 15.30
CA ALA A 99 4.38 2.49 16.06
C ALA A 99 3.51 1.29 15.70
N THR A 100 2.34 1.51 15.10
CA THR A 100 1.41 0.44 14.70
C THR A 100 0.72 0.72 13.36
N LEU A 101 0.14 -0.31 12.74
CA LEU A 101 -0.60 -0.19 11.48
C LEU A 101 -1.92 0.57 11.60
N VAL A 102 -2.47 0.71 12.80
CA VAL A 102 -3.80 1.30 13.06
C VAL A 102 -3.75 2.69 13.66
N GLU A 103 -2.55 3.18 13.97
CA GLU A 103 -2.35 4.47 14.65
C GLU A 103 -2.81 5.65 13.80
N LEU A 104 -2.53 5.60 12.49
CA LEU A 104 -2.91 6.63 11.54
C LEU A 104 -3.98 6.09 10.60
N PRO A 105 -4.92 6.94 10.17
CA PRO A 105 -5.95 6.53 9.23
C PRO A 105 -5.34 6.15 7.88
N LEU A 106 -6.00 5.22 7.21
CA LEU A 106 -5.59 4.80 5.89
C LEU A 106 -5.83 5.93 4.88
N LEU A 107 -4.77 6.35 4.19
CA LEU A 107 -4.89 7.41 3.18
C LEU A 107 -5.56 6.91 1.90
N PRO A 108 -6.37 7.75 1.23
CA PRO A 108 -6.85 7.50 -0.13
C PRO A 108 -5.70 7.31 -1.12
N ASN A 109 -5.90 6.50 -2.16
CA ASN A 109 -4.87 6.24 -3.17
C ASN A 109 -4.44 7.53 -3.89
N ILE A 110 -5.41 8.40 -4.16
CA ILE A 110 -5.15 9.68 -4.80
C ILE A 110 -4.22 10.53 -3.91
N SER A 111 -4.39 10.50 -2.57
CA SER A 111 -3.58 11.24 -1.58
C SER A 111 -2.13 10.83 -1.62
N ILE A 112 -1.91 9.52 -1.59
CA ILE A 112 -0.57 8.93 -1.72
C ILE A 112 0.05 9.30 -3.07
N TRP A 113 -0.73 9.24 -4.16
CA TRP A 113 -0.25 9.55 -5.51
C TRP A 113 0.22 11.00 -5.65
N GLN A 114 -0.55 12.00 -5.18
CA GLN A 114 -0.07 13.39 -5.31
C GLN A 114 1.10 13.67 -4.37
N LEU A 115 1.10 13.13 -3.14
CA LEU A 115 2.26 13.24 -2.26
C LEU A 115 3.51 12.69 -2.94
N ARG A 116 3.43 11.51 -3.57
CA ARG A 116 4.54 10.93 -4.32
C ARG A 116 5.03 11.82 -5.45
N ASN A 117 4.11 12.35 -6.27
CA ASN A 117 4.48 13.14 -7.43
C ASN A 117 5.11 14.49 -7.06
N SER A 118 4.77 15.02 -5.88
CA SER A 118 5.29 16.29 -5.38
C SER A 118 6.49 16.13 -4.44
N LEU A 119 6.77 14.91 -3.95
CA LEU A 119 7.79 14.65 -2.93
C LEU A 119 9.19 15.15 -3.33
N GLY A 120 9.61 14.87 -4.56
CA GLY A 120 10.92 15.30 -5.04
C GLY A 120 11.10 16.81 -5.01
N GLN A 121 10.10 17.54 -5.51
CA GLN A 121 10.12 19.00 -5.48
C GLN A 121 10.04 19.52 -4.04
N ALA A 122 9.11 19.01 -3.24
CA ALA A 122 8.95 19.43 -1.84
C ALA A 122 10.23 19.23 -1.02
N TRP A 123 10.95 18.13 -1.25
CA TRP A 123 12.24 17.89 -0.62
C TRP A 123 13.30 18.91 -1.06
N LEU A 124 13.42 19.20 -2.35
CA LEU A 124 14.31 20.26 -2.85
C LEU A 124 13.91 21.65 -2.36
N ASP A 125 12.64 21.89 -2.07
CA ASP A 125 12.16 23.14 -1.49
C ASP A 125 12.50 23.27 0.01
N GLY A 126 13.07 22.23 0.61
CA GLY A 126 13.50 22.23 2.02
C GLY A 126 12.46 21.71 3.00
N ASN A 127 11.39 21.07 2.51
CA ASN A 127 10.47 20.37 3.39
C ASN A 127 11.10 19.11 3.94
N LYS A 128 10.80 18.83 5.21
CA LYS A 128 11.39 17.76 6.02
C LYS A 128 10.36 16.74 6.50
N SER A 129 9.09 17.12 6.50
CA SER A 129 8.01 16.28 6.97
C SER A 129 6.73 16.49 6.15
N ILE A 130 5.75 15.62 6.42
CA ILE A 130 4.39 15.71 5.95
C ILE A 130 3.55 16.08 7.15
N ARG A 131 2.96 17.27 7.11
CA ARG A 131 1.96 17.73 8.07
C ARG A 131 0.67 16.96 7.78
N PHE A 132 0.16 16.29 8.81
CA PHE A 132 -1.10 15.56 8.76
C PHE A 132 -1.99 15.99 9.94
N HIS A 133 -3.14 16.60 9.66
CA HIS A 133 -4.13 16.91 10.70
C HIS A 133 -5.15 15.78 10.82
N ASN A 134 -5.16 15.10 11.96
CA ASN A 134 -6.15 14.10 12.28
C ASN A 134 -7.36 14.78 12.94
N SER A 135 -8.35 15.13 12.12
CA SER A 135 -9.57 15.81 12.55
C SER A 135 -10.41 15.05 13.56
N ARG A 136 -10.27 13.72 13.69
CA ARG A 136 -11.02 12.92 14.66
C ARG A 136 -10.61 13.17 16.11
N ILE A 137 -9.34 13.51 16.32
CA ILE A 137 -8.73 13.74 17.64
C ILE A 137 -8.07 15.12 17.73
N ASP A 138 -8.37 15.99 16.76
CA ASP A 138 -7.84 17.34 16.62
C ASP A 138 -6.33 17.47 16.89
N THR A 139 -5.55 16.57 16.28
CA THR A 139 -4.10 16.50 16.49
C THR A 139 -3.35 16.65 15.19
N VAL A 140 -2.29 17.47 15.18
CA VAL A 140 -1.41 17.64 14.01
C VAL A 140 -0.14 16.82 14.21
N TYR A 141 0.15 15.96 13.25
CA TYR A 141 1.35 15.15 13.17
C TYR A 141 2.31 15.73 12.14
N TYR A 142 3.61 15.63 12.41
CA TYR A 142 4.67 15.87 11.43
C TYR A 142 5.36 14.55 11.15
N LEU A 143 4.99 13.93 10.03
CA LEU A 143 5.39 12.60 9.64
C LEU A 143 6.66 12.66 8.78
N PRO A 144 7.58 11.70 8.87
CA PRO A 144 8.77 11.68 8.02
C PRO A 144 8.41 11.47 6.55
N LEU A 145 9.28 11.91 5.63
CA LEU A 145 9.01 11.78 4.19
C LEU A 145 8.85 10.33 3.71
N TRP A 146 9.58 9.38 4.30
CA TRP A 146 9.42 7.94 4.01
C TRP A 146 8.02 7.41 4.37
N TRP A 147 7.24 8.15 5.19
CA TRP A 147 5.90 7.73 5.58
C TRP A 147 4.97 7.53 4.38
N ILE A 148 5.19 8.20 3.25
CA ILE A 148 4.42 7.97 2.02
C ILE A 148 4.55 6.51 1.57
N ILE A 149 5.77 5.96 1.63
CA ILE A 149 6.05 4.55 1.29
C ILE A 149 5.40 3.63 2.32
N PHE A 150 5.46 3.99 3.60
CA PHE A 150 4.82 3.22 4.66
C PHE A 150 3.29 3.16 4.45
N ALA A 151 2.64 4.32 4.30
CA ALA A 151 1.20 4.44 4.10
C ALA A 151 0.72 3.67 2.86
N GLU A 152 1.50 3.69 1.77
CA GLU A 152 1.23 2.87 0.59
C GLU A 152 1.24 1.37 0.93
N ARG A 153 2.28 0.88 1.61
CA ARG A 153 2.37 -0.53 1.99
C ARG A 153 1.23 -0.94 2.93
N VAL A 154 0.91 -0.12 3.93
CA VAL A 154 -0.22 -0.36 4.84
C VAL A 154 -1.54 -0.43 4.06
N ARG A 155 -1.74 0.46 3.10
CA ARG A 155 -2.93 0.45 2.23
C ARG A 155 -3.03 -0.85 1.44
N LEU A 156 -1.93 -1.28 0.83
CA LEU A 156 -1.88 -2.52 0.06
C LEU A 156 -2.20 -3.75 0.93
N ILE A 157 -1.67 -3.78 2.16
CA ILE A 157 -1.95 -4.83 3.14
C ILE A 157 -3.44 -4.83 3.52
N ALA A 158 -4.02 -3.67 3.81
CA ALA A 158 -5.42 -3.53 4.20
C ALA A 158 -6.39 -3.93 3.07
N ILE A 159 -6.11 -3.55 1.82
CA ILE A 159 -6.92 -3.98 0.66
C ILE A 159 -6.83 -5.49 0.47
N SER A 160 -5.62 -6.04 0.58
CA SER A 160 -5.38 -7.48 0.44
C SER A 160 -6.11 -8.26 1.54
N TRP A 161 -6.20 -7.70 2.75
CA TRP A 161 -6.95 -8.29 3.87
C TRP A 161 -8.44 -8.39 3.58
N ILE A 162 -9.07 -7.29 3.14
CA ILE A 162 -10.51 -7.28 2.82
C ILE A 162 -10.82 -8.34 1.77
N ARG A 163 -10.00 -8.39 0.70
CA ARG A 163 -10.14 -9.39 -0.35
C ARG A 163 -9.96 -10.82 0.15
N TRP A 164 -9.01 -11.03 1.06
CA TRP A 164 -8.80 -12.33 1.69
C TRP A 164 -10.01 -12.73 2.54
N GLN A 165 -10.56 -11.82 3.35
CA GLN A 165 -11.75 -12.07 4.16
C GLN A 165 -12.97 -12.40 3.30
N ASP A 166 -13.21 -11.63 2.23
CA ASP A 166 -14.30 -11.87 1.29
C ASP A 166 -14.20 -13.26 0.65
N ALA A 167 -12.98 -13.67 0.25
CA ALA A 167 -12.73 -14.99 -0.31
C ALA A 167 -13.00 -16.11 0.69
N ILE A 168 -12.60 -15.95 1.96
CA ILE A 168 -12.90 -16.93 3.02
C ILE A 168 -14.38 -17.01 3.31
N ILE A 169 -15.07 -15.87 3.46
CA ILE A 169 -16.52 -15.84 3.74
C ILE A 169 -17.26 -16.56 2.59
N TRP A 170 -16.94 -16.22 1.35
CA TRP A 170 -17.52 -16.85 0.17
C TRP A 170 -17.28 -18.37 0.13
N ALA A 171 -16.05 -18.79 0.45
CA ALA A 171 -15.67 -20.20 0.45
C ALA A 171 -16.30 -21.00 1.59
N SER A 172 -16.61 -20.34 2.71
CA SER A 172 -17.14 -20.97 3.93
C SER A 172 -18.67 -20.94 4.03
N THR A 173 -19.36 -20.15 3.19
CA THR A 173 -20.83 -20.03 3.25
C THR A 173 -21.48 -21.26 2.65
N GLU A 174 -21.88 -22.26 3.45
CA GLU A 174 -22.69 -23.40 2.97
C GLU A 174 -23.93 -22.92 2.22
N SER A 175 -24.13 -23.36 0.98
CA SER A 175 -25.42 -23.27 0.29
C SER A 175 -25.98 -24.69 0.17
N GLY A 176 -27.15 -24.90 0.78
CA GLY A 176 -27.80 -26.22 0.88
C GLY A 176 -28.22 -26.87 -0.44
N ASP A 177 -27.96 -26.24 -1.58
CA ASP A 177 -28.29 -26.71 -2.93
C ASP A 177 -27.11 -26.43 -3.90
N GLU A 178 -25.94 -27.04 -3.65
CA GLU A 178 -24.73 -26.72 -4.42
C GLU A 178 -24.51 -27.58 -5.67
N GLU A 179 -24.38 -26.89 -6.81
CA GLU A 179 -23.79 -27.46 -8.02
C GLU A 179 -22.38 -28.01 -7.72
N PRO A 180 -22.02 -29.23 -8.18
CA PRO A 180 -20.74 -29.88 -7.88
C PRO A 180 -19.51 -29.00 -8.16
N ASP A 181 -19.60 -28.18 -9.21
CA ASP A 181 -18.52 -27.28 -9.63
C ASP A 181 -18.22 -26.22 -8.56
N LYS A 182 -19.25 -25.72 -7.87
CA LYS A 182 -19.09 -24.68 -6.84
C LYS A 182 -18.33 -25.20 -5.62
N ALA A 183 -18.61 -26.42 -5.18
CA ALA A 183 -17.90 -27.06 -4.08
C ALA A 183 -16.40 -27.24 -4.38
N GLN A 184 -16.07 -27.67 -5.61
CA GLN A 184 -14.68 -27.82 -6.04
C GLN A 184 -13.92 -26.48 -6.04
N TRP A 185 -14.56 -25.39 -6.49
CA TRP A 185 -13.93 -24.06 -6.48
C TRP A 185 -13.66 -23.53 -5.08
N ARG A 186 -14.52 -23.85 -4.11
CA ARG A 186 -14.32 -23.47 -2.71
C ARG A 186 -13.16 -24.20 -2.08
N GLU A 187 -13.11 -25.52 -2.24
CA GLU A 187 -12.01 -26.34 -1.75
C GLU A 187 -10.68 -25.84 -2.33
N ARG A 188 -10.61 -25.63 -3.65
CA ARG A 188 -9.42 -25.05 -4.30
C ARG A 188 -9.04 -23.68 -3.76
N THR A 189 -10.02 -22.80 -3.51
CA THR A 189 -9.76 -21.48 -2.93
C THR A 189 -9.18 -21.59 -1.52
N LEU A 190 -9.74 -22.45 -0.66
CA LEU A 190 -9.24 -22.65 0.71
C LEU A 190 -7.85 -23.29 0.71
N THR A 191 -7.60 -24.28 -0.15
CA THR A 191 -6.26 -24.88 -0.32
C THR A 191 -5.26 -23.84 -0.80
N LEU A 192 -5.62 -23.02 -1.79
CA LEU A 192 -4.74 -21.97 -2.30
C LEU A 192 -4.41 -20.95 -1.20
N LEU A 193 -5.42 -20.42 -0.51
CA LEU A 193 -5.24 -19.40 0.55
C LEU A 193 -4.38 -19.92 1.71
N SER A 194 -4.51 -21.19 2.08
CA SER A 194 -3.70 -21.82 3.13
C SER A 194 -2.28 -22.18 2.68
N SER A 195 -2.04 -22.35 1.37
CA SER A 195 -0.72 -22.65 0.82
C SER A 195 0.22 -21.45 0.71
N ILE A 196 -0.26 -20.22 0.95
CA ILE A 196 0.57 -19.01 0.84
C ILE A 196 1.49 -18.91 2.06
N VAL A 197 2.75 -19.29 1.90
CA VAL A 197 3.73 -19.39 3.00
C VAL A 197 4.37 -18.04 3.35
N GLY A 198 4.34 -17.05 2.46
CA GLY A 198 5.02 -15.78 2.69
C GLY A 198 4.54 -14.64 1.80
N TRP A 199 5.00 -13.43 2.12
CA TRP A 199 4.86 -12.24 1.29
C TRP A 199 6.08 -12.17 0.36
N THR A 200 6.11 -12.99 -0.70
CA THR A 200 7.29 -13.04 -1.57
C THR A 200 7.38 -11.78 -2.44
N GLY A 201 8.46 -11.02 -2.31
CA GLY A 201 8.80 -9.84 -3.13
C GLY A 201 8.57 -8.51 -2.41
N LYS A 202 9.13 -7.40 -2.96
CA LYS A 202 8.78 -6.05 -2.53
C LYS A 202 7.25 -5.94 -2.58
N VAL A 203 6.62 -5.56 -1.47
CA VAL A 203 5.14 -5.46 -1.31
C VAL A 203 4.46 -4.70 -2.48
N GLY A 204 5.19 -3.82 -3.18
CA GLY A 204 4.71 -3.12 -4.39
C GLY A 204 4.80 -3.89 -5.72
N ASP A 205 5.75 -4.82 -5.89
CA ASP A 205 5.98 -5.50 -7.19
C ASP A 205 5.20 -6.80 -7.34
N LYS A 206 4.71 -7.38 -6.22
CA LYS A 206 4.03 -8.69 -6.19
C LYS A 206 2.72 -8.70 -5.39
N LEU A 207 2.01 -7.57 -5.38
CA LEU A 207 0.56 -7.65 -5.20
C LEU A 207 -0.11 -8.47 -6.31
N GLY A 208 0.57 -8.75 -7.43
CA GLY A 208 0.08 -9.56 -8.53
C GLY A 208 -0.48 -10.92 -8.13
N ASP A 209 0.13 -11.65 -7.19
CA ASP A 209 -0.30 -13.03 -6.86
C ASP A 209 -1.44 -13.10 -5.82
N LEU A 210 -1.44 -12.21 -4.82
CA LEU A 210 -2.58 -12.03 -3.90
C LEU A 210 -3.76 -11.33 -4.60
N THR A 211 -3.47 -10.39 -5.50
CA THR A 211 -4.46 -9.82 -6.42
C THR A 211 -4.90 -10.85 -7.42
N TYR A 212 -4.09 -11.83 -7.83
CA TYR A 212 -4.48 -12.93 -8.72
C TYR A 212 -5.38 -13.93 -8.00
N ALA A 213 -5.10 -14.33 -6.75
CA ALA A 213 -6.01 -15.20 -6.00
C ALA A 213 -7.34 -14.50 -5.66
N ALA A 214 -7.30 -13.22 -5.28
CA ALA A 214 -8.49 -12.40 -5.06
C ALA A 214 -9.20 -12.03 -6.38
N HIS A 215 -8.48 -11.72 -7.46
CA HIS A 215 -9.04 -11.57 -8.81
C HIS A 215 -9.61 -12.89 -9.26
N MET A 216 -8.99 -14.02 -9.00
CA MET A 216 -9.52 -15.32 -9.39
C MET A 216 -10.81 -15.58 -8.63
N ALA A 217 -10.87 -15.29 -7.32
CA ALA A 217 -12.12 -15.34 -6.58
C ALA A 217 -13.20 -14.38 -7.15
N ASP A 218 -12.84 -13.12 -7.44
CA ASP A 218 -13.76 -12.12 -8.03
C ASP A 218 -14.16 -12.45 -9.48
N LEU A 219 -13.23 -12.95 -10.29
CA LEU A 219 -13.39 -13.35 -11.69
C LEU A 219 -14.22 -14.62 -11.76
N LEU A 220 -14.01 -15.59 -10.88
CA LEU A 220 -14.87 -16.78 -10.74
C LEU A 220 -16.27 -16.38 -10.26
N ARG A 221 -16.38 -15.44 -9.31
CA ARG A 221 -17.67 -14.87 -8.87
C ARG A 221 -18.40 -14.17 -10.02
N ASN A 222 -17.69 -13.37 -10.82
CA ASN A 222 -18.25 -12.62 -11.95
C ASN A 222 -18.57 -13.53 -13.15
N ILE A 223 -17.73 -14.49 -13.48
CA ILE A 223 -17.98 -15.52 -14.52
C ILE A 223 -19.23 -16.32 -14.16
N TRP A 224 -19.39 -16.72 -12.91
CA TRP A 224 -20.61 -17.39 -12.43
C TRP A 224 -21.85 -16.48 -12.55
N ALA A 225 -21.74 -15.20 -12.16
CA ALA A 225 -22.84 -14.24 -12.29
C ALA A 225 -23.27 -14.01 -13.76
N VAL A 226 -22.33 -14.08 -14.71
CA VAL A 226 -22.59 -13.95 -16.16
C VAL A 226 -23.20 -15.25 -16.73
N ALA A 227 -22.67 -16.42 -16.37
CA ALA A 227 -23.20 -17.72 -16.79
C ALA A 227 -24.68 -17.90 -16.36
N ARG A 228 -25.04 -17.40 -15.17
CA ARG A 228 -26.42 -17.43 -14.67
C ARG A 228 -27.38 -16.51 -15.45
N ARG A 229 -26.89 -15.39 -15.99
CA ARG A 229 -27.68 -14.49 -16.87
C ARG A 229 -27.86 -15.06 -18.27
N GLY A 230 -26.89 -15.82 -18.78
CA GLY A 230 -27.00 -16.51 -20.07
C GLY A 230 -27.94 -17.73 -20.06
N ASN A 231 -28.08 -18.39 -18.92
CA ASN A 231 -28.96 -19.57 -18.74
C ASN A 231 -30.39 -19.24 -18.28
N ALA A 232 -30.69 -17.97 -17.99
CA ALA A 232 -32.07 -17.54 -17.77
C ALA A 232 -32.80 -17.55 -19.12
N LYS A 233 -33.51 -18.64 -19.42
CA LYS A 233 -34.44 -18.67 -20.58
C LYS A 233 -35.37 -17.46 -20.49
N PRO A 234 -35.62 -16.75 -21.60
CA PRO A 234 -36.63 -15.70 -21.60
C PRO A 234 -37.95 -16.34 -21.16
N GLN A 235 -38.50 -15.85 -20.05
CA GLN A 235 -39.87 -16.19 -19.68
C GLN A 235 -40.76 -15.51 -20.72
N GLY A 236 -41.11 -16.26 -21.76
CA GLY A 236 -42.20 -15.90 -22.64
C GLY A 236 -43.51 -15.99 -21.87
N ASN A 237 -44.10 -14.85 -21.60
CA ASN A 237 -45.44 -14.47 -22.09
C ASN A 237 -45.69 -12.98 -21.83
#